data_AF-A0A2T2UY21-F1
#
_entry.id   AF-A0A2T2UY21-F1
#
_cell.length_a   1.000
_cell.length_b   1.000
_cell.length_c   1.000
_cell.angle_alpha   90.00
_cell.angle_beta   90.00
_cell.angle_gamma   90.00
#
_symmetry.space_group_name_H-M   'P 1'
#
loop_
_entity.id
_entity.type
_entity.pdbx_description
1 polymer ?
#
loop_
_entity_poly.entity_id
_entity_poly.type
_entity_poly.pdbx_seq_one_letter_code
_entity_poly.pdbx_strand_id
1 'polypeptide(L)'
;MSARFATPGLALIAALLLLPACSVLERATGEENEPPPAEEDEPREPRTVQGFRIQILTTGDKSAANQRAAEAESTWGLPVEVAWKAPYYRVRVGAFASRDAAQDDLETVQQQYPDAFLVPDTVTIRPD
;
A
#
# COMPACT_ATOMS: atom_id res chain seq x y z
N MET A 1 -0.04 -62.91 19.46
CA MET A 1 1.37 -63.25 19.17
C MET A 1 2.14 -61.94 19.29
N SER A 2 2.74 -61.60 20.43
CA SER A 2 4.01 -62.15 20.98
C SER A 2 5.16 -61.88 20.00
N ALA A 3 6.28 -61.27 20.34
CA ALA A 3 6.90 -60.79 21.59
C ALA A 3 7.96 -59.75 21.18
N ARG A 4 8.15 -58.64 21.92
CA ARG A 4 9.25 -58.37 22.89
C ARG A 4 10.65 -58.74 22.41
N PHE A 5 11.60 -57.83 22.65
CA PHE A 5 12.96 -57.99 23.23
C PHE A 5 13.79 -56.77 22.77
N ALA A 6 14.68 -56.13 23.52
CA ALA A 6 14.97 -55.97 24.94
C ALA A 6 16.08 -54.89 25.01
N THR A 7 16.02 -54.03 26.03
CA THR A 7 17.04 -53.09 26.56
C THR A 7 18.28 -53.87 27.08
N PRO A 8 19.39 -53.33 27.66
CA PRO A 8 19.64 -51.99 28.25
C PRO A 8 21.10 -51.45 28.20
N GLY A 9 21.36 -50.33 28.91
CA GLY A 9 22.67 -50.05 29.53
C GLY A 9 23.14 -48.58 29.39
N LEU A 10 22.82 -47.69 30.34
CA LEU A 10 23.67 -47.23 31.47
C LEU A 10 24.94 -46.47 31.03
N ALA A 11 25.08 -45.16 31.29
CA ALA A 11 25.81 -44.57 32.44
C ALA A 11 26.23 -43.13 32.02
N LEU A 12 26.53 -42.10 32.81
CA LEU A 12 26.32 -41.66 34.19
C LEU A 12 26.95 -40.23 34.26
N ILE A 13 26.43 -39.34 35.12
CA ILE A 13 27.09 -38.19 35.81
C ILE A 13 27.58 -36.93 35.03
N ALA A 14 27.07 -35.75 35.43
CA ALA A 14 27.79 -34.67 36.16
C ALA A 14 27.00 -33.35 36.07
N ALA A 15 26.26 -32.94 37.11
CA ALA A 15 26.72 -32.12 38.25
C ALA A 15 27.30 -30.77 37.79
N LEU A 16 26.46 -29.73 37.72
CA LEU A 16 26.28 -28.69 38.75
C LEU A 16 27.54 -27.85 38.97
N LEU A 17 27.52 -26.56 38.57
CA LEU A 17 28.21 -25.47 39.29
C LEU A 17 27.61 -24.11 38.89
N LEU A 18 26.87 -23.54 39.84
CA LEU A 18 26.55 -22.12 39.99
C LEU A 18 27.81 -21.28 40.24
N LEU A 19 27.75 -19.98 39.92
CA LEU A 19 28.31 -18.78 40.59
C LEU A 19 28.58 -17.67 39.53
N PRO A 20 28.80 -16.39 39.91
CA PRO A 20 27.96 -15.47 40.68
C PRO A 20 27.79 -14.10 39.96
N ALA A 21 27.19 -13.13 40.66
CA ALA A 21 26.94 -11.74 40.25
C ALA A 21 28.19 -10.91 39.85
N CYS A 22 27.91 -9.71 39.29
CA CYS A 22 28.78 -8.60 38.83
C CYS A 22 28.97 -8.60 37.30
N SER A 23 28.27 -7.74 36.55
CA SER A 23 28.64 -6.32 36.47
C SER A 23 27.45 -5.43 36.12
N VAL A 24 26.85 -4.82 37.15
CA VAL A 24 26.37 -3.44 37.05
C VAL A 24 27.60 -2.56 37.26
N LEU A 25 28.00 -1.81 36.24
CA LEU A 25 28.67 -0.52 36.41
C LEU A 25 28.53 0.28 35.10
N GLU A 26 27.71 1.32 35.19
CA GLU A 26 27.53 2.41 34.24
C GLU A 26 28.85 2.88 33.62
N ARG A 27 28.81 3.22 32.32
CA ARG A 27 29.32 4.51 31.87
C ARG A 27 28.46 5.04 30.73
N ALA A 28 27.75 6.12 31.05
CA ALA A 28 27.22 7.07 30.10
C ALA A 28 28.34 7.58 29.19
N THR A 29 28.15 7.43 27.88
CA THR A 29 28.69 8.35 26.89
C THR A 29 27.58 8.55 25.87
N GLY A 30 27.26 9.81 25.59
CA GLY A 30 26.06 10.25 24.90
C GLY A 30 25.80 9.51 23.60
N GLU A 31 24.55 9.07 23.45
CA GLU A 31 23.93 8.82 22.17
C GLU A 31 23.81 10.20 21.52
N GLU A 32 24.83 10.53 20.74
CA GLU A 32 24.83 11.65 19.82
C GLU A 32 23.54 11.55 19.01
N ASN A 33 22.73 12.61 19.03
CA ASN A 33 21.58 12.74 18.16
C ASN A 33 22.15 12.95 16.75
N GLU A 34 22.61 11.86 16.15
CA GLU A 34 22.96 11.78 14.75
C GLU A 34 21.64 12.02 14.00
N PRO A 35 21.51 13.11 13.23
CA PRO A 35 20.38 13.21 12.32
C PRO A 35 20.43 11.97 11.42
N PRO A 36 19.30 11.28 11.19
CA PRO A 36 19.28 10.08 10.38
C PRO A 36 20.00 10.38 9.05
N PRO A 37 20.87 9.47 8.59
CA PRO A 37 21.61 9.69 7.35
C PRO A 37 20.60 10.02 6.27
N ALA A 38 20.87 11.11 5.54
CA ALA A 38 20.03 11.58 4.45
C ALA A 38 19.63 10.38 3.58
N GLU A 39 18.34 10.03 3.62
CA GLU A 39 17.82 8.85 2.94
C GLU A 39 18.20 8.95 1.46
N GLU A 40 19.04 8.03 1.04
CA GLU A 40 19.43 7.81 -0.34
C GLU A 40 18.15 7.58 -1.15
N ASP A 41 18.09 8.11 -2.38
CA ASP A 41 16.93 8.10 -3.28
C ASP A 41 16.62 6.69 -3.79
N GLU A 42 16.26 5.78 -2.88
CA GLU A 42 15.72 4.48 -3.19
C GLU A 42 14.37 4.69 -3.89
N PRO A 43 14.12 4.04 -5.05
CA PRO A 43 12.87 4.18 -5.77
C PRO A 43 11.70 3.92 -4.83
N ARG A 44 10.96 4.98 -4.50
CA ARG A 44 9.89 4.88 -3.51
C ARG A 44 8.79 3.98 -4.12
N GLU A 45 8.59 2.81 -3.53
CA GLU A 45 7.70 1.78 -4.09
C GLU A 45 6.26 2.29 -4.24
N PRO A 46 5.50 1.84 -5.26
CA PRO A 46 4.09 2.19 -5.40
C PRO A 46 3.31 1.78 -4.16
N ARG A 47 2.56 2.72 -3.57
CA ARG A 47 1.74 2.46 -2.39
C ARG A 47 0.26 2.57 -2.70
N THR A 48 -0.52 1.67 -2.10
CA THR A 48 -1.98 1.70 -2.19
C THR A 48 -2.55 2.40 -0.96
N VAL A 49 -3.30 3.48 -1.17
CA VAL A 49 -3.85 4.31 -0.10
C VAL A 49 -5.34 4.55 -0.32
N GLN A 50 -6.04 4.94 0.75
CA GLN A 50 -7.38 5.49 0.60
C GLN A 50 -7.27 6.91 0.06
N GLY A 51 -7.88 7.17 -1.08
CA GLY A 51 -7.80 8.45 -1.77
C GLY A 51 -9.06 8.74 -2.57
N PHE A 52 -8.88 9.41 -3.70
CA PHE A 52 -9.97 9.93 -4.52
C PHE A 52 -9.72 9.71 -6.01
N ARG A 53 -10.82 9.57 -6.75
CA ARG A 53 -10.85 9.64 -8.21
C ARG A 53 -11.98 10.55 -8.65
N ILE A 54 -11.96 10.99 -9.90
CA ILE A 54 -13.01 11.78 -10.51
C ILE A 54 -13.87 10.88 -11.39
N GLN A 55 -15.15 10.70 -11.08
CA GLN A 55 -16.05 9.93 -11.93
C GLN A 55 -16.62 10.82 -13.04
N ILE A 56 -16.49 10.40 -14.30
CA ILE A 56 -16.88 11.19 -15.48
C ILE A 56 -18.04 10.58 -16.28
N LEU A 57 -18.34 9.29 -16.08
CA LEU A 57 -19.43 8.61 -16.78
C LEU A 57 -19.97 7.45 -15.94
N THR A 58 -21.29 7.25 -15.99
CA THR A 58 -21.96 6.00 -15.62
C THR A 58 -22.84 5.57 -16.79
N THR A 59 -22.71 4.33 -17.25
CA THR A 59 -23.46 3.81 -18.40
C THR A 59 -23.73 2.32 -18.29
N GLY A 60 -24.82 1.83 -18.90
CA GLY A 60 -25.07 0.39 -19.05
C GLY A 60 -24.31 -0.25 -20.22
N ASP A 61 -23.70 0.57 -21.08
CA ASP A 61 -23.01 0.14 -22.29
C ASP A 61 -21.49 0.07 -22.05
N LYS A 62 -20.93 -1.14 -22.15
CA LYS A 62 -19.49 -1.39 -21.97
C LYS A 62 -18.63 -0.71 -23.04
N SER A 63 -19.10 -0.67 -24.28
CA SER A 63 -18.37 -0.05 -25.40
C SER A 63 -18.27 1.46 -25.17
N ALA A 64 -19.37 2.09 -24.79
CA ALA A 64 -19.38 3.52 -24.47
C ALA A 64 -18.46 3.84 -23.28
N ALA A 65 -18.42 3.00 -22.25
CA ALA A 65 -17.51 3.17 -21.12
C ALA A 65 -16.03 3.10 -21.54
N ASN A 66 -15.67 2.10 -22.35
CA ASN A 66 -14.30 1.94 -22.85
C ASN A 66 -13.87 3.08 -23.78
N GLN A 67 -14.77 3.52 -24.67
CA GLN A 67 -14.51 4.65 -25.56
C GLN A 67 -14.24 5.92 -24.74
N ARG A 68 -15.10 6.21 -23.75
CA ARG A 68 -14.90 7.36 -22.86
C ARG A 68 -13.61 7.26 -22.07
N ALA A 69 -13.22 6.06 -21.65
CA ALA A 69 -11.96 5.87 -20.94
C ALA A 69 -10.74 6.20 -21.81
N ALA A 70 -10.72 5.70 -23.06
CA ALA A 70 -9.63 5.97 -24.00
C ALA A 70 -9.54 7.47 -24.36
N GLU A 71 -10.68 8.13 -24.58
CA GLU A 71 -10.73 9.58 -24.78
C GLU A 71 -10.13 10.34 -23.58
N ALA A 72 -10.45 9.89 -22.36
CA ALA A 72 -9.97 10.53 -21.14
C ALA A 72 -8.47 10.31 -20.91
N GLU A 73 -7.96 9.09 -21.11
CA GLU A 73 -6.53 8.81 -21.03
C GLU A 73 -5.74 9.67 -22.02
N SER A 74 -6.23 9.80 -23.26
CA SER A 74 -5.57 10.61 -24.29
C SER A 74 -5.63 12.11 -24.01
N THR A 75 -6.65 12.60 -23.31
CA THR A 75 -6.85 14.04 -23.08
C THR A 75 -6.08 14.52 -21.85
N TRP A 76 -6.13 13.78 -20.75
CA TRP A 76 -5.55 14.22 -19.47
C TRP A 76 -4.23 13.54 -19.11
N GLY A 77 -3.87 12.43 -19.76
CA GLY A 77 -2.67 11.66 -19.38
C GLY A 77 -2.74 11.07 -17.96
N LEU A 78 -3.92 11.14 -17.32
CA LEU A 78 -4.18 10.60 -16.00
C LEU A 78 -4.60 9.13 -16.11
N PRO A 79 -4.32 8.29 -15.09
CA PRO A 79 -4.77 6.91 -15.09
C PRO A 79 -6.30 6.84 -15.07
N VAL A 80 -6.90 6.01 -15.94
CA VAL A 80 -8.35 5.82 -16.01
C VAL A 80 -8.74 4.40 -15.62
N GLU A 81 -9.86 4.28 -14.91
CA GLU A 81 -10.44 3.02 -14.48
C GLU A 81 -11.87 2.88 -15.01
N VAL A 82 -12.19 1.71 -15.57
CA VAL A 82 -13.57 1.31 -15.89
C VAL A 82 -14.02 0.24 -14.90
N ALA A 83 -14.81 0.64 -13.92
CA ALA A 83 -15.32 -0.24 -12.88
C ALA A 83 -16.73 -0.76 -13.22
N TRP A 84 -16.93 -2.08 -13.19
CA TRP A 84 -18.26 -2.68 -13.29
C TRP A 84 -18.92 -2.73 -11.91
N LYS A 85 -20.03 -2.01 -11.76
CA LYS A 85 -20.91 -2.09 -10.59
C LYS A 85 -22.33 -2.26 -11.06
N ALA A 86 -22.79 -3.52 -11.09
CA ALA A 86 -24.06 -3.90 -11.67
C ALA A 86 -25.21 -2.95 -11.27
N PRO A 87 -26.04 -2.50 -12.22
CA PRO A 87 -26.02 -2.83 -13.66
C PRO A 87 -25.19 -1.88 -14.55
N TYR A 88 -24.25 -1.11 -13.99
CA TYR A 88 -23.55 -0.04 -14.72
C TYR A 88 -22.03 -0.13 -14.72
N TYR A 89 -21.42 0.32 -15.80
CA TYR A 89 -20.00 0.67 -15.89
C TYR A 89 -19.81 2.12 -15.43
N ARG A 90 -18.75 2.36 -14.67
CA ARG A 90 -18.34 3.67 -14.17
C ARG A 90 -16.94 3.98 -14.67
N VAL A 91 -16.77 5.14 -15.29
CA VAL A 91 -15.45 5.61 -15.76
C VAL A 91 -14.93 6.64 -14.78
N ARG A 92 -13.73 6.40 -14.27
CA ARG A 92 -13.07 7.23 -13.25
C ARG A 92 -11.67 7.61 -13.69
N VAL A 93 -11.30 8.86 -13.49
CA VAL A 93 -10.03 9.45 -13.93
C VAL A 93 -9.20 9.83 -12.70
N GLY A 94 -7.89 9.67 -12.83
CA GLY A 94 -6.92 10.04 -11.83
C GLY A 94 -6.79 9.04 -10.69
N ALA A 95 -5.84 9.33 -9.81
CA ALA A 95 -5.52 8.59 -8.61
C ALA A 95 -4.90 9.56 -7.60
N PHE A 96 -5.69 10.10 -6.68
CA PHE A 96 -5.30 11.21 -5.81
C PHE A 96 -5.24 10.80 -4.34
N ALA A 97 -4.16 11.16 -3.65
CA ALA A 97 -4.01 10.85 -2.21
C ALA A 97 -4.95 11.68 -1.33
N SER A 98 -5.15 12.94 -1.71
CA SER A 98 -5.90 13.93 -0.95
C SER A 98 -7.10 14.43 -1.75
N ARG A 99 -8.10 14.94 -1.03
CA ARG A 99 -9.28 15.54 -1.64
C ARG A 99 -8.92 16.84 -2.37
N ASP A 100 -8.06 17.66 -1.78
CA ASP A 100 -7.66 18.96 -2.36
C ASP A 100 -7.00 18.78 -3.73
N ALA A 101 -6.01 17.87 -3.85
CA ALA A 101 -5.37 17.59 -5.14
C ALA A 101 -6.38 17.08 -6.20
N ALA A 102 -7.36 16.28 -5.77
CA ALA A 102 -8.40 15.80 -6.66
C ALA A 102 -9.40 16.91 -7.06
N GLN A 103 -9.61 17.90 -6.18
CA GLN A 103 -10.49 19.03 -6.42
C GLN A 103 -9.91 20.00 -7.45
N ASP A 104 -8.60 20.25 -7.40
CA ASP A 104 -7.89 21.09 -8.38
C ASP A 104 -8.05 20.52 -9.80
N ASP A 105 -7.84 19.21 -9.97
CA ASP A 105 -8.03 18.54 -11.25
C ASP A 105 -9.50 18.43 -11.66
N LEU A 106 -10.43 18.30 -10.70
CA LEU A 106 -11.86 18.24 -10.96
C LEU A 106 -12.35 19.49 -11.70
N GLU A 107 -11.91 20.68 -11.28
CA GLU A 107 -12.33 21.95 -11.91
C GLU A 107 -11.95 21.98 -13.40
N THR A 108 -10.79 21.40 -13.76
CA THR A 108 -10.36 21.27 -15.15
C THR A 108 -11.17 20.21 -15.89
N VAL A 109 -11.38 19.04 -15.28
CA VAL A 109 -12.18 17.94 -15.86
C VAL A 109 -13.62 18.38 -16.11
N GLN A 110 -14.21 19.19 -15.23
CA GLN A 110 -15.58 19.69 -15.35
C GLN A 110 -15.79 20.62 -16.55
N GLN A 111 -14.74 21.22 -17.11
CA GLN A 111 -14.84 22.02 -18.33
C GLN A 111 -15.30 21.17 -19.53
N GLN A 112 -14.94 19.88 -19.55
CA GLN A 112 -15.33 18.94 -20.60
C GLN A 112 -16.43 17.96 -20.16
N TYR A 113 -16.46 17.62 -18.87
CA TYR A 113 -17.48 16.73 -18.29
C TYR A 113 -18.19 17.44 -17.12
N PRO A 114 -19.21 18.26 -17.39
CA PRO A 114 -19.88 19.06 -16.37
C PRO A 114 -20.48 18.24 -15.21
N ASP A 115 -20.86 16.98 -15.49
CA ASP A 115 -21.42 16.06 -14.50
C ASP A 115 -20.34 15.31 -13.68
N ALA A 116 -19.06 15.64 -13.86
CA ALA A 116 -17.98 14.98 -13.15
C ALA A 116 -17.98 15.33 -11.65
N PHE A 117 -17.66 14.34 -10.82
CA PHE A 117 -17.62 14.51 -9.37
C PHE A 117 -16.59 13.60 -8.70
N LEU A 118 -16.15 13.98 -7.50
CA LEU A 118 -15.20 13.20 -6.71
C LEU A 118 -15.84 11.99 -6.04
N VAL A 119 -15.14 10.86 -6.12
CA VAL A 119 -15.48 9.61 -5.43
C VAL A 119 -14.30 9.16 -4.58
N PRO A 120 -14.52 8.81 -3.29
CA PRO A 120 -13.53 8.09 -2.50
C PRO A 120 -13.25 6.74 -3.16
N ASP A 121 -11.97 6.39 -3.28
CA ASP A 121 -11.55 5.14 -3.89
C ASP A 121 -10.18 4.69 -3.35
N THR A 122 -9.86 3.41 -3.53
CA THR A 122 -8.54 2.89 -3.17
C THR A 122 -7.62 3.08 -4.37
N VAL A 123 -6.61 3.93 -4.23
CA VAL A 123 -5.76 4.37 -5.34
C VAL A 123 -4.33 3.92 -5.12
N THR A 124 -3.67 3.50 -6.20
CA THR A 124 -2.24 3.21 -6.19
C THR A 124 -1.50 4.45 -6.68
N ILE A 125 -0.69 5.03 -5.80
CA ILE A 125 0.05 6.25 -6.08
C ILE A 125 1.51 5.89 -6.21
N ARG A 126 2.11 6.35 -7.31
CA ARG A 126 3.56 6.36 -7.45
C ARG A 126 4.05 7.64 -6.79
N PRO A 127 4.90 7.54 -5.78
CA PRO A 127 5.56 8.72 -5.26
C PRO A 127 6.43 9.39 -6.32
N ASP A 128 6.40 10.71 -6.33
CA ASP A 128 7.20 11.60 -7.18
C ASP A 128 8.64 11.72 -6.67
#